data_AF-A0A7W9W7F6-F1
#
_entry.id   AF-A0A7W9W7F6-F1
#
_cell.length_a   1.000
_cell.length_b   1.000
_cell.length_c   1.000
_cell.angle_alpha   90.00
_cell.angle_beta   90.00
_cell.angle_gamma   90.00
#
_symmetry.space_group_name_H-M   'P 1'
#
loop_
_entity.id
_entity.type
_entity.pdbx_description
1 polymer ?
#
loop_
_entity_poly.entity_id
_entity_poly.type
_entity_poly.pdbx_seq_one_letter_code
_entity_poly.pdbx_strand_id
1 'polypeptide(L)'
;MGSTFHNFHVRTTEVAWVRGAIEATASIAWVSAEPQNGWVSVYPYRCEARVIAEQTRLPVLYLSEYDGDIAQYELFENGLLVDTFDSAPDYWVGSDSGSDDPIRYKTLEELAALAGNPDALLPYCLPGTRREDIVTALGKTKRDCWIATGEATGKPFDEEAFLAGQKKREPRLAYLFQRVAELEAEFATPIPPSPVPPKPYLDQLDSTLILGELEGLLGLNGRLLYSGTERQVWEEGFSLEFIGENLLTQAEKNNFLHQSIPNMCVVPHLGRPLERHLDAKLAAMRLWLSLGASPNEDDARGDPFSIPLLMEAVRGNCPEAVEILLDAGASPHVSYTTKVYQKGYVTLTPVALAEQVERKDEILALLARFGA
;
A
#
# COMPACT_ATOMS: atom_id res chain seq x y z
N MET A 1 3.99 -2.90 13.29
CA MET A 1 4.30 -2.00 12.18
C MET A 1 2.98 -1.55 11.64
N GLY A 2 2.71 -0.25 11.67
CA GLY A 2 1.46 0.28 11.18
C GLY A 2 1.35 0.21 9.66
N SER A 3 0.13 0.20 9.14
CA SER A 3 -0.12 0.38 7.70
C SER A 3 -0.09 1.86 7.37
N THR A 4 0.62 2.23 6.32
CA THR A 4 0.68 3.61 5.86
C THR A 4 0.36 3.68 4.37
N PHE A 5 -0.53 4.61 4.02
CA PHE A 5 -0.89 4.91 2.65
C PHE A 5 -0.49 6.33 2.33
N HIS A 6 0.21 6.50 1.20
CA HIS A 6 0.65 7.79 0.72
C HIS A 6 0.31 7.92 -0.76
N ASN A 7 -0.24 9.07 -1.13
CA ASN A 7 -0.46 9.44 -2.51
C ASN A 7 -0.46 10.96 -2.62
N PHE A 8 -0.29 11.47 -3.84
CA PHE A 8 -0.53 12.89 -4.09
C PHE A 8 -1.30 13.08 -5.38
N HIS A 9 -1.97 14.22 -5.47
CA HIS A 9 -2.78 14.60 -6.61
C HIS A 9 -2.23 15.90 -7.19
N VAL A 10 -2.10 15.94 -8.51
CA VAL A 10 -1.63 17.12 -9.25
C VAL A 10 -2.81 17.73 -10.00
N ARG A 11 -3.08 19.03 -9.81
CA ARG A 11 -4.23 19.72 -10.39
C ARG A 11 -4.00 20.00 -11.88
N THR A 12 -4.37 19.06 -12.74
CA THR A 12 -4.26 19.16 -14.20
C THR A 12 -5.12 18.13 -14.90
N THR A 13 -5.35 18.33 -16.20
CA THR A 13 -5.93 17.33 -17.10
C THR A 13 -4.86 16.62 -17.94
N GLU A 14 -3.62 17.10 -17.91
CA GLU A 14 -2.51 16.63 -18.76
C GLU A 14 -1.72 15.49 -18.11
N VAL A 15 -2.28 14.27 -18.16
CA VAL A 15 -1.65 13.06 -17.57
C VAL A 15 -0.23 12.82 -18.08
N ALA A 16 -0.01 12.98 -19.39
CA ALA A 16 1.30 12.77 -20.01
C ALA A 16 2.38 13.70 -19.43
N TRP A 17 1.99 14.92 -19.07
CA TRP A 17 2.92 15.88 -18.47
C TRP A 17 3.31 15.48 -17.04
N VAL A 18 2.35 15.00 -16.24
CA VAL A 18 2.63 14.49 -14.88
C VAL A 18 3.56 13.28 -14.94
N ARG A 19 3.35 12.36 -15.89
CA ARG A 19 4.25 11.22 -16.12
C ARG A 19 5.67 11.67 -16.46
N GLY A 20 5.82 12.62 -17.39
CA GLY A 20 7.13 13.18 -17.73
C GLY A 20 7.84 13.85 -16.55
N ALA A 21 7.11 14.55 -15.68
CA ALA A 21 7.67 15.13 -14.46
C ALA A 21 8.19 14.04 -13.49
N ILE A 22 7.41 12.97 -13.29
CA ILE A 22 7.80 11.84 -12.44
C ILE A 22 9.03 11.13 -13.02
N GLU A 23 9.03 10.83 -14.32
CA GLU A 23 10.16 10.21 -15.01
C GLU A 23 11.45 11.05 -14.88
N ALA A 24 11.35 12.38 -14.97
CA ALA A 24 12.47 13.29 -14.81
C ALA A 24 13.09 13.27 -13.40
N THR A 25 12.37 12.81 -12.39
CA THR A 25 12.89 12.62 -11.02
C THR A 25 13.56 11.27 -10.79
N ALA A 26 13.61 10.39 -11.80
CA ALA A 26 14.01 8.98 -11.66
C ALA A 26 13.19 8.23 -10.59
N SER A 27 11.97 8.70 -10.33
CA SER A 27 11.06 8.08 -9.38
C SER A 27 10.26 6.96 -10.03
N ILE A 28 9.86 5.99 -9.21
CA ILE A 28 8.88 4.97 -9.58
C ILE A 28 7.56 5.38 -8.95
N ALA A 29 6.51 5.50 -9.77
CA ALA A 29 5.15 5.76 -9.30
C ALA A 29 4.13 5.20 -10.30
N TRP A 30 2.97 4.81 -9.79
CA TRP A 30 1.79 4.61 -10.64
C TRP A 30 1.05 5.94 -10.81
N VAL A 31 0.63 6.24 -12.03
CA VAL A 31 -0.06 7.49 -12.39
C VAL A 31 -1.40 7.13 -13.03
N SER A 32 -2.49 7.73 -12.55
CA SER A 32 -3.82 7.47 -13.09
C SER A 32 -3.85 7.68 -14.61
N ALA A 33 -4.57 6.79 -15.31
CA ALA A 33 -4.66 6.86 -16.77
C ALA A 33 -5.44 8.11 -17.24
N GLU A 34 -6.42 8.54 -16.44
CA GLU A 34 -7.27 9.69 -16.70
C GLU A 34 -7.30 10.63 -15.49
N PRO A 35 -7.51 11.95 -15.73
CA PRO A 35 -7.73 12.89 -14.67
C PRO A 35 -9.17 12.75 -14.11
N GLN A 36 -9.31 12.74 -12.80
CA GLN A 36 -10.60 12.73 -12.12
C GLN A 36 -10.90 14.11 -11.55
N ASN A 37 -11.98 14.75 -12.02
CA ASN A 37 -12.37 16.09 -11.57
C ASN A 37 -11.24 17.13 -11.66
N GLY A 38 -10.36 17.02 -12.67
CA GLY A 38 -9.21 17.90 -12.85
C GLY A 38 -7.98 17.56 -12.00
N TRP A 39 -7.92 16.35 -11.45
CA TRP A 39 -6.78 15.84 -10.70
C TRP A 39 -6.18 14.59 -11.35
N VAL A 40 -4.87 14.56 -11.46
CA VAL A 40 -4.12 13.33 -11.78
C VAL A 40 -3.59 12.74 -10.48
N SER A 41 -3.94 11.49 -10.19
CA SER A 41 -3.52 10.80 -8.97
C SER A 41 -2.20 10.08 -9.19
N VAL A 42 -1.29 10.22 -8.23
CA VAL A 42 0.04 9.62 -8.25
C VAL A 42 0.24 8.83 -6.96
N TYR A 43 0.62 7.57 -7.12
CA TYR A 43 0.91 6.63 -6.04
C TYR A 43 2.41 6.35 -6.06
N PRO A 44 3.19 7.11 -5.28
CA PRO A 44 4.64 7.07 -5.36
C PRO A 44 5.20 5.85 -4.64
N TYR A 45 6.23 5.24 -5.24
CA TYR A 45 7.11 4.33 -4.54
C TYR A 45 8.37 5.06 -4.01
N ARG A 46 8.88 6.07 -4.76
CA ARG A 46 10.08 6.85 -4.41
C ARG A 46 10.01 8.35 -4.78
N CYS A 47 8.80 8.92 -4.89
CA CYS A 47 8.62 10.31 -5.29
C CYS A 47 8.12 11.17 -4.12
N GLU A 48 8.71 12.35 -3.94
CA GLU A 48 8.23 13.36 -3.00
C GLU A 48 7.28 14.35 -3.68
N ALA A 49 6.14 14.62 -3.06
CA ALA A 49 5.14 15.54 -3.61
C ALA A 49 5.69 16.96 -3.82
N ARG A 50 6.59 17.42 -2.94
CA ARG A 50 7.26 18.72 -3.05
C ARG A 50 8.04 18.87 -4.35
N VAL A 51 8.83 17.86 -4.73
CA VAL A 51 9.63 17.89 -5.95
C VAL A 51 8.72 18.04 -7.18
N ILE A 52 7.60 17.30 -7.20
CA ILE A 52 6.61 17.42 -8.27
C ILE A 52 5.95 18.80 -8.28
N ALA A 53 5.62 19.35 -7.11
CA ALA A 53 5.07 20.71 -7.01
C ALA A 53 6.05 21.76 -7.54
N GLU A 54 7.34 21.66 -7.21
CA GLU A 54 8.39 22.58 -7.67
C GLU A 54 8.60 22.51 -9.19
N GLN A 55 8.63 21.30 -9.74
CA GLN A 55 8.84 21.08 -11.18
C GLN A 55 7.64 21.50 -12.02
N THR A 56 6.44 21.15 -11.59
CA THR A 56 5.21 21.44 -12.34
C THR A 56 4.72 22.86 -12.10
N ARG A 57 5.04 23.46 -10.95
CA ARG A 57 4.42 24.70 -10.46
C ARG A 57 2.90 24.65 -10.40
N LEU A 58 2.32 23.46 -10.44
CA LEU A 58 0.89 23.26 -10.28
C LEU A 58 0.54 23.11 -8.80
N PRO A 59 -0.75 23.28 -8.47
CA PRO A 59 -1.26 22.82 -7.19
C PRO A 59 -1.07 21.31 -7.02
N VAL A 60 -0.49 20.91 -5.89
CA VAL A 60 -0.28 19.50 -5.52
C VAL A 60 -0.84 19.28 -4.13
N LEU A 61 -1.69 18.27 -3.97
CA LEU A 61 -2.24 17.85 -2.68
C LEU A 61 -1.66 16.48 -2.33
N TYR A 62 -0.78 16.44 -1.35
CA TYR A 62 -0.27 15.20 -0.77
C TYR A 62 -1.21 14.74 0.35
N LEU A 63 -1.56 13.45 0.35
CA LEU A 63 -2.41 12.81 1.34
C LEU A 63 -1.66 11.64 1.97
N SER A 64 -1.79 11.52 3.28
CA SER A 64 -1.19 10.43 4.04
C SER A 64 -2.17 9.93 5.10
N GLU A 65 -2.32 8.62 5.17
CA GLU A 65 -3.10 7.93 6.20
C GLU A 65 -2.20 6.92 6.91
N TYR A 66 -2.20 6.97 8.24
CA TYR A 66 -1.47 6.04 9.08
C TYR A 66 -2.43 5.30 10.00
N ASP A 67 -2.35 3.96 10.02
CA ASP A 67 -3.12 3.04 10.85
C ASP A 67 -4.65 3.19 10.83
N GLY A 68 -5.19 3.90 9.84
CA GLY A 68 -6.62 4.15 9.73
C GLY A 68 -7.16 5.23 10.67
N ASP A 69 -6.30 5.83 11.50
CA ASP A 69 -6.70 6.76 12.57
C ASP A 69 -5.94 8.09 12.58
N ILE A 70 -4.95 8.25 11.69
CA ILE A 70 -4.24 9.51 11.46
C ILE A 70 -4.35 9.89 9.99
N ALA A 71 -4.92 11.06 9.74
CA ALA A 71 -4.98 11.67 8.42
C ALA A 71 -4.09 12.92 8.40
N GLN A 72 -3.31 13.07 7.34
CA GLN A 72 -2.44 14.21 7.10
C GLN A 72 -2.59 14.68 5.65
N TYR A 73 -2.40 15.98 5.43
CA TYR A 73 -2.16 16.49 4.08
C TYR A 73 -1.13 17.61 4.07
N GLU A 74 -0.52 17.79 2.89
CA GLU A 74 0.27 18.96 2.55
C GLU A 74 -0.25 19.52 1.22
N LEU A 75 -0.53 20.83 1.18
CA LEU A 75 -0.97 21.53 -0.01
C LEU A 75 0.17 22.42 -0.52
N PHE A 76 0.52 22.23 -1.77
CA PHE A 76 1.52 23.04 -2.46
C PHE A 76 0.87 23.86 -3.57
N GLU A 77 1.35 25.09 -3.77
CA GLU A 77 1.03 25.92 -4.94
C GLU A 77 2.31 26.57 -5.47
N ASN A 78 2.51 26.55 -6.78
CA ASN A 78 3.71 27.12 -7.42
C ASN A 78 5.03 26.60 -6.82
N GLY A 79 5.04 25.34 -6.35
CA GLY A 79 6.19 24.73 -5.69
C GLY A 79 6.42 25.12 -4.22
N LEU A 80 5.52 25.90 -3.62
CA LEU A 80 5.61 26.34 -2.23
C LEU A 80 4.57 25.63 -1.38
N LEU A 81 4.93 25.23 -0.16
CA LEU A 81 4.00 24.71 0.83
C LEU A 81 3.08 25.85 1.31
N VAL A 82 1.78 25.71 1.07
CA VAL A 82 0.75 26.70 1.41
C VAL A 82 0.00 26.32 2.67
N ASP A 83 -0.24 25.03 2.89
CA ASP A 83 -1.04 24.55 4.01
C ASP A 83 -0.64 23.14 4.43
N THR A 84 -0.90 22.80 5.69
CA THR A 84 -0.60 21.49 6.26
C THR A 84 -1.64 21.11 7.30
N PHE A 85 -1.99 19.85 7.34
CA PHE A 85 -2.88 19.28 8.34
C PHE A 85 -2.33 17.99 8.91
N ASP A 86 -2.51 17.82 10.20
CA ASP A 86 -2.25 16.57 10.90
C ASP A 86 -3.36 16.37 11.95
N SER A 87 -4.11 15.27 11.85
CA SER A 87 -5.19 14.98 12.80
C SER A 87 -4.68 14.60 14.20
N ALA A 88 -3.40 14.20 14.31
CA ALA A 88 -2.74 13.74 15.53
C ALA A 88 -1.25 14.16 15.55
N PRO A 89 -0.96 15.48 15.64
CA PRO A 89 0.41 16.01 15.53
C PRO A 89 1.34 15.60 16.68
N ASP A 90 0.76 15.07 17.76
CA ASP A 90 1.40 14.52 18.95
C ASP A 90 1.62 13.00 18.89
N TYR A 91 1.09 12.30 17.88
CA TYR A 91 1.18 10.84 17.79
C TYR A 91 2.63 10.32 17.80
N TRP A 92 3.51 11.05 17.14
CA TRP A 92 4.93 10.73 17.03
C TRP A 92 5.76 11.20 18.22
N VAL A 93 5.13 11.84 19.21
CA VAL A 93 5.81 12.36 20.38
C VAL A 93 5.98 11.24 21.40
N GLY A 94 7.20 10.73 21.54
CA GLY A 94 7.57 9.77 22.58
C GLY A 94 7.72 8.31 22.13
N SER A 95 7.47 8.00 20.85
CA SER A 95 7.75 6.69 20.27
C SER A 95 9.22 6.62 19.80
N ASP A 96 10.08 6.06 20.66
CA ASP A 96 11.23 5.23 20.27
C ASP A 96 12.45 5.83 19.55
N SER A 97 12.73 7.14 19.57
CA SER A 97 14.02 7.59 19.03
C SER A 97 15.23 7.17 19.88
N GLY A 98 15.06 6.68 21.11
CA GLY A 98 16.16 6.26 22.01
C GLY A 98 17.18 7.36 22.32
N SER A 99 16.96 8.57 21.78
CA SER A 99 17.68 9.77 22.07
C SER A 99 17.00 10.41 23.26
N ASP A 100 17.74 10.68 24.33
CA ASP A 100 17.37 11.59 25.42
C ASP A 100 17.14 13.05 24.92
N ASP A 101 16.87 13.25 23.63
CA ASP A 101 16.55 14.55 23.07
C ASP A 101 15.16 14.90 23.63
N PRO A 102 15.07 15.92 24.51
CA PRO A 102 13.83 16.26 25.17
C PRO A 102 12.79 16.47 24.09
N ILE A 103 11.74 15.65 24.17
CA ILE A 103 10.49 15.75 23.42
C ILE A 103 10.32 17.20 22.95
N ARG A 104 10.60 17.45 21.67
CA ARG A 104 10.31 18.75 21.06
C ARG A 104 8.79 18.85 20.98
N TYR A 105 8.19 19.27 22.09
CA TYR A 105 6.82 19.75 22.09
C TYR A 105 6.78 20.84 21.03
N LYS A 106 6.04 20.59 19.95
CA LYS A 106 5.71 21.61 18.97
C LYS A 106 5.10 22.79 19.74
N THR A 107 5.56 24.00 19.46
CA THR A 107 4.98 25.22 20.02
C THR A 107 3.49 25.31 19.68
N LEU A 108 2.74 26.14 20.40
CA LEU A 108 1.33 26.37 20.07
C LEU A 108 1.14 26.87 18.63
N GLU A 109 2.09 27.65 18.14
CA GLU A 109 2.13 28.17 16.77
C GLU A 109 2.36 27.05 15.74
N GLU A 110 3.34 26.17 15.98
CA GLU A 110 3.59 25.01 15.11
C GLU A 110 2.39 24.05 15.08
N LEU A 111 1.71 23.87 16.20
CA LEU A 111 0.50 23.03 16.25
C LEU A 111 -0.69 23.70 15.57
N ALA A 112 -0.81 25.03 15.65
CA ALA A 112 -1.83 25.78 14.92
C ALA A 112 -1.61 25.69 13.40
N ALA A 113 -0.35 25.65 12.95
CA ALA A 113 0.00 25.46 11.54
C ALA A 113 -0.35 24.06 10.99
N LEU A 114 -0.68 23.08 11.86
CA LEU A 114 -1.10 21.74 11.48
C LEU A 114 -2.62 21.53 11.59
N ALA A 115 -3.38 22.57 11.88
CA ALA A 115 -4.83 22.50 11.96
C ALA A 115 -5.51 22.46 10.57
N GLY A 116 -4.74 22.72 9.50
CA GLY A 116 -5.26 22.94 8.16
C GLY A 116 -6.03 24.25 8.02
N ASN A 117 -6.04 24.80 6.81
CA ASN A 117 -6.74 26.02 6.46
C ASN A 117 -7.88 25.71 5.49
N PRO A 118 -9.15 25.70 5.96
CA PRO A 118 -10.31 25.46 5.11
C PRO A 118 -10.39 26.39 3.90
N ASP A 119 -9.93 27.63 4.04
CA ASP A 119 -9.97 28.62 2.97
C ASP A 119 -8.90 28.37 1.90
N ALA A 120 -7.78 27.72 2.27
CA ALA A 120 -6.75 27.29 1.32
C ALA A 120 -7.20 26.06 0.51
N LEU A 121 -7.96 25.13 1.12
CA LEU A 121 -8.48 23.94 0.44
C LEU A 121 -9.72 24.21 -0.43
N LEU A 122 -10.55 25.18 -0.07
CA LEU A 122 -11.84 25.41 -0.74
C LEU A 122 -11.77 25.55 -2.27
N PRO A 123 -10.77 26.22 -2.87
CA PRO A 123 -10.63 26.33 -4.33
C PRO A 123 -10.41 24.98 -5.04
N TYR A 124 -9.99 23.96 -4.30
CA TYR A 124 -9.61 22.63 -4.78
C TYR A 124 -10.71 21.59 -4.64
N CYS A 125 -11.77 21.92 -3.90
CA CYS A 125 -12.91 21.05 -3.68
C CYS A 125 -13.87 21.03 -4.88
N LEU A 126 -14.83 20.09 -4.85
CA LEU A 126 -15.87 20.00 -5.86
C LEU A 126 -16.77 21.26 -5.83
N PRO A 127 -17.33 21.67 -6.98
CA PRO A 127 -18.31 22.76 -7.01
C PRO A 127 -19.46 22.51 -6.04
N GLY A 128 -19.79 23.52 -5.23
CA GLY A 128 -20.83 23.43 -4.20
C GLY A 128 -20.34 22.98 -2.83
N THR A 129 -19.09 22.54 -2.68
CA THR A 129 -18.47 22.37 -1.36
C THR A 129 -18.45 23.71 -0.63
N ARG A 130 -18.88 23.72 0.64
CA ARG A 130 -18.84 24.91 1.49
C ARG A 130 -17.69 24.80 2.47
N ARG A 131 -17.25 25.95 2.97
CA ARG A 131 -16.20 26.06 3.98
C ARG A 131 -16.51 25.20 5.22
N GLU A 132 -17.77 25.19 5.65
CA GLU A 132 -18.22 24.43 6.82
C GLU A 132 -18.08 22.91 6.64
N ASP A 133 -18.20 22.43 5.40
CA ASP A 133 -18.03 21.01 5.08
C ASP A 133 -16.55 20.62 5.26
N ILE A 134 -15.62 21.49 4.85
CA ILE A 134 -14.17 21.29 5.06
C ILE A 134 -13.81 21.37 6.54
N VAL A 135 -14.31 22.37 7.27
CA VAL A 135 -14.12 22.48 8.74
C VAL A 135 -14.61 21.20 9.43
N THR A 136 -15.73 20.64 8.98
CA THR A 136 -16.27 19.40 9.53
C THR A 136 -15.38 18.20 9.20
N ALA A 137 -14.82 18.14 7.98
CA ALA A 137 -13.96 17.05 7.52
C ALA A 137 -12.57 17.05 8.18
N LEU A 138 -11.92 18.21 8.28
CA LEU A 138 -10.70 18.39 9.08
C LEU A 138 -10.97 18.12 10.56
N GLY A 139 -12.23 18.28 10.94
CA GLY A 139 -12.77 17.89 12.21
C GLY A 139 -12.16 18.67 13.36
N LYS A 140 -12.56 18.23 14.55
CA LYS A 140 -11.87 18.53 15.78
C LYS A 140 -10.69 17.56 15.86
N THR A 141 -9.47 18.04 15.67
CA THR A 141 -8.24 17.24 15.85
C THR A 141 -8.30 16.51 17.21
N LYS A 142 -7.49 15.46 17.44
CA LYS A 142 -7.37 14.83 18.79
C LYS A 142 -7.23 15.89 19.90
N ARG A 143 -6.61 17.02 19.56
CA ARG A 143 -6.44 18.20 20.41
C ARG A 143 -7.73 18.89 20.84
N ASP A 144 -8.71 19.08 19.97
CA ASP A 144 -9.98 19.70 20.34
C ASP A 144 -10.79 18.83 21.32
N CYS A 145 -10.49 17.52 21.34
CA CYS A 145 -10.94 16.62 22.40
C CYS A 145 -10.06 16.74 23.65
N TRP A 146 -8.73 16.81 23.54
CA TRP A 146 -7.80 17.01 24.67
C TRP A 146 -7.99 18.34 25.44
N ILE A 147 -8.28 19.43 24.72
CA ILE A 147 -8.61 20.73 25.32
C ILE A 147 -9.97 20.65 26.01
N ALA A 148 -10.92 19.91 25.42
CA ALA A 148 -12.23 19.69 26.04
C ALA A 148 -12.18 18.74 27.25
N THR A 149 -11.25 17.80 27.31
CA THR A 149 -11.01 16.89 28.46
C THR A 149 -10.10 17.49 29.53
N GLY A 150 -9.51 18.67 29.30
CA GLY A 150 -8.78 19.42 30.31
C GLY A 150 -7.33 19.00 30.55
N GLU A 151 -6.74 18.13 29.72
CA GLU A 151 -5.34 17.72 29.84
C GLU A 151 -4.37 18.88 29.57
N ALA A 152 -4.72 19.80 28.67
CA ALA A 152 -3.99 21.06 28.49
C ALA A 152 -4.11 22.03 29.69
N THR A 153 -5.01 21.75 30.65
CA THR A 153 -5.27 22.59 31.83
C THR A 153 -4.70 22.03 33.14
N GLY A 154 -3.99 20.89 33.10
CA GLY A 154 -3.46 20.22 34.29
C GLY A 154 -4.52 19.49 35.12
N LYS A 155 -5.67 19.14 34.52
CA LYS A 155 -6.69 18.30 35.17
C LYS A 155 -6.43 16.81 34.87
N PRO A 156 -6.79 15.89 35.78
CA PRO A 156 -6.58 14.46 35.59
C PRO A 156 -7.39 13.90 34.41
N PHE A 157 -6.79 12.95 33.68
CA PHE A 157 -7.38 12.24 32.54
C PHE A 157 -8.69 11.54 32.92
N ASP A 158 -9.76 11.86 32.21
CA ASP A 158 -11.09 11.23 32.35
C ASP A 158 -11.26 10.16 31.26
N GLU A 159 -10.93 8.92 31.62
CA GLU A 159 -10.97 7.75 30.75
C GLU A 159 -12.40 7.44 30.25
N GLU A 160 -13.42 7.71 31.06
CA GLU A 160 -14.82 7.44 30.71
C GLU A 160 -15.32 8.42 29.63
N ALA A 161 -14.94 9.70 29.74
CA ALA A 161 -15.22 10.71 28.72
C ALA A 161 -14.48 10.42 27.39
N PHE A 162 -13.23 9.96 27.46
CA PHE A 162 -12.45 9.58 26.27
C PHE A 162 -13.08 8.39 25.53
N LEU A 163 -13.44 7.32 26.25
CA LEU A 163 -14.08 6.13 25.68
C LEU A 163 -15.50 6.43 25.14
N ALA A 164 -16.25 7.33 25.78
CA ALA A 164 -17.53 7.81 25.27
C ALA A 164 -17.39 8.62 23.96
N GLY A 165 -16.28 9.36 23.80
CA GLY A 165 -15.92 10.05 22.56
C GLY A 165 -15.53 9.10 21.43
N GLN A 166 -14.79 8.02 21.74
CA GLN A 166 -14.39 6.96 20.81
C GLN A 166 -15.59 6.23 20.20
N LYS A 167 -16.61 5.86 21.00
CA LYS A 167 -17.83 5.20 20.51
C LYS A 167 -18.67 6.03 19.52
N LYS A 168 -18.47 7.35 19.45
CA LYS A 168 -19.11 8.24 18.47
C LYS A 168 -18.34 8.36 17.15
N ARG A 169 -17.16 7.73 17.02
CA ARG A 169 -16.27 7.79 15.83
C ARG A 169 -16.65 6.79 14.75
N GLU A 170 -17.04 5.56 15.12
CA GLU A 170 -17.41 4.50 14.16
C GLU A 170 -18.50 4.91 13.14
N PRO A 171 -19.55 5.67 13.49
CA PRO A 171 -20.57 6.06 12.52
C PRO A 171 -20.13 7.12 11.50
N ARG A 172 -19.00 7.83 11.73
CA ARG A 172 -18.62 9.02 10.94
C ARG A 172 -17.65 8.73 9.79
N LEU A 173 -16.72 7.80 9.99
CA LEU A 173 -15.91 7.28 8.88
C LEU A 173 -16.79 6.45 7.93
N ALA A 174 -17.73 5.67 8.47
CA ALA A 174 -18.76 5.00 7.69
C ALA A 174 -19.58 5.99 6.85
N TYR A 175 -19.91 7.18 7.37
CA TYR A 175 -20.60 8.23 6.63
C TYR A 175 -19.76 8.83 5.49
N LEU A 176 -18.46 9.06 5.70
CA LEU A 176 -17.56 9.57 4.65
C LEU A 176 -17.39 8.55 3.52
N PHE A 177 -17.14 7.28 3.84
CA PHE A 177 -17.02 6.22 2.83
C PHE A 177 -18.35 5.92 2.13
N GLN A 178 -19.48 5.94 2.86
CA GLN A 178 -20.80 5.80 2.26
C GLN A 178 -21.10 6.98 1.32
N ARG A 179 -20.73 8.21 1.67
CA ARG A 179 -20.99 9.38 0.82
C ARG A 179 -20.12 9.39 -0.43
N VAL A 180 -18.87 8.92 -0.36
CA VAL A 180 -18.01 8.72 -1.54
C VAL A 180 -18.61 7.67 -2.47
N ALA A 181 -19.04 6.52 -1.94
CA ALA A 181 -19.69 5.46 -2.73
C ALA A 181 -21.04 5.89 -3.35
N GLU A 182 -21.84 6.69 -2.64
CA GLU A 182 -23.09 7.25 -3.16
C GLU A 182 -22.84 8.22 -4.31
N LEU A 183 -21.81 9.06 -4.21
CA LEU A 183 -21.43 9.98 -5.28
C LEU A 183 -20.88 9.21 -6.50
N GLU A 184 -20.07 8.17 -6.30
CA GLU A 184 -19.61 7.29 -7.38
C GLU A 184 -20.78 6.61 -8.12
N ALA A 185 -21.81 6.17 -7.39
CA ALA A 185 -23.03 5.58 -7.96
C ALA A 185 -23.91 6.60 -8.68
N GLU A 186 -23.97 7.85 -8.20
CA GLU A 186 -24.75 8.94 -8.80
C GLU A 186 -24.15 9.42 -10.15
N PHE A 187 -22.84 9.26 -10.33
CA PHE A 187 -22.13 9.65 -11.57
C PHE A 187 -21.84 8.49 -12.54
N ALA A 188 -22.15 7.24 -12.15
CA ALA A 188 -22.09 6.08 -13.04
C ALA A 188 -23.28 6.08 -14.02
N THR A 189 -23.17 6.85 -15.12
CA THR A 189 -24.08 6.66 -16.26
C THR A 189 -23.74 5.36 -16.99
N PRO A 190 -24.72 4.52 -17.34
CA PRO A 190 -24.45 3.30 -18.09
C PRO A 190 -23.96 3.65 -19.49
N ILE A 191 -22.72 3.28 -19.79
CA ILE A 191 -22.16 3.31 -21.14
C ILE A 191 -23.04 2.38 -22.00
N PRO A 192 -23.62 2.84 -23.12
CA PRO A 192 -24.37 1.96 -24.01
C PRO A 192 -23.43 0.85 -24.54
N PRO A 193 -23.92 -0.39 -24.70
CA PRO A 193 -23.08 -1.50 -25.11
C PRO A 193 -22.45 -1.20 -26.47
N SER A 194 -21.12 -1.18 -26.50
CA SER A 194 -20.32 -1.11 -27.72
C SER A 194 -20.65 -2.33 -28.61
N PRO A 195 -20.74 -2.17 -29.95
CA PRO A 195 -21.01 -3.29 -30.84
C PRO A 195 -19.94 -4.38 -30.70
N VAL A 196 -20.41 -5.61 -30.49
CA VAL A 196 -19.60 -6.83 -30.36
C VAL A 196 -18.64 -6.96 -31.55
N PRO A 197 -17.31 -6.96 -31.35
CA PRO A 197 -16.38 -7.25 -32.43
C PRO A 197 -16.43 -8.75 -32.78
N PRO A 198 -16.17 -9.11 -34.06
CA PRO A 198 -16.14 -10.50 -34.48
C PRO A 198 -15.03 -11.30 -33.78
N LYS A 199 -15.14 -12.62 -33.91
CA LYS A 199 -14.68 -13.65 -32.96
C LYS A 199 -13.20 -14.10 -32.92
N PRO A 200 -12.15 -13.48 -33.53
CA PRO A 200 -10.79 -14.01 -33.36
C PRO A 200 -9.98 -13.36 -32.22
N TYR A 201 -10.58 -12.59 -31.32
CA TYR A 201 -9.83 -11.75 -30.35
C TYR A 201 -9.36 -12.43 -29.05
N LEU A 202 -9.55 -13.75 -28.89
CA LEU A 202 -9.14 -14.48 -27.68
C LEU A 202 -7.70 -15.02 -27.74
N ASP A 203 -7.07 -15.03 -28.91
CA ASP A 203 -5.68 -15.51 -29.07
C ASP A 203 -4.63 -14.38 -28.94
N GLN A 204 -5.04 -13.16 -28.57
CA GLN A 204 -4.17 -11.97 -28.49
C GLN A 204 -4.33 -11.17 -27.19
N LEU A 205 -4.78 -11.78 -26.11
CA LEU A 205 -4.82 -11.11 -24.81
C LEU A 205 -3.46 -11.21 -24.12
N ASP A 206 -2.82 -10.04 -23.98
CA ASP A 206 -1.60 -9.82 -23.21
C ASP A 206 -1.86 -10.11 -21.73
N SER A 207 -1.08 -11.02 -21.14
CA SER A 207 -1.24 -11.52 -19.77
C SER A 207 -1.00 -10.46 -18.69
N THR A 208 -0.47 -9.29 -19.07
CA THR A 208 -0.31 -8.13 -18.17
C THR A 208 -1.63 -7.41 -17.85
N LEU A 209 -2.65 -7.49 -18.71
CA LEU A 209 -3.90 -6.76 -18.49
C LEU A 209 -4.79 -7.40 -17.40
N ILE A 210 -4.65 -8.71 -17.18
CA ILE A 210 -5.48 -9.49 -16.23
C ILE A 210 -5.07 -9.21 -14.78
N LEU A 211 -3.83 -8.81 -14.53
CA LEU A 211 -3.29 -8.64 -13.16
C LEU A 211 -3.74 -7.34 -12.50
N GLY A 212 -3.85 -6.23 -13.25
CA GLY A 212 -4.26 -4.93 -12.70
C GLY A 212 -5.75 -4.85 -12.30
N GLU A 213 -6.63 -5.60 -12.97
CA GLU A 213 -8.06 -5.62 -12.66
C GLU A 213 -8.41 -6.49 -11.45
N LEU A 214 -7.61 -7.53 -11.16
CA LEU A 214 -7.83 -8.43 -10.02
C LEU A 214 -7.43 -7.80 -8.67
N GLU A 215 -6.43 -6.92 -8.63
CA GLU A 215 -5.98 -6.24 -7.41
C GLU A 215 -7.03 -5.28 -6.85
N GLY A 216 -7.75 -4.56 -7.72
CA GLY A 216 -8.83 -3.65 -7.34
C GLY A 216 -10.11 -4.35 -6.88
N LEU A 217 -10.40 -5.55 -7.39
CA LEU A 217 -11.63 -6.30 -7.07
C LEU A 217 -11.55 -7.07 -5.75
N LEU A 218 -10.35 -7.39 -5.24
CA LEU A 218 -10.18 -8.32 -4.11
C LEU A 218 -9.71 -7.67 -2.80
N GLY A 219 -9.36 -6.37 -2.79
CA GLY A 219 -8.93 -5.68 -1.56
C GLY A 219 -7.72 -6.33 -0.88
N LEU A 220 -6.81 -6.93 -1.65
CA LEU A 220 -5.67 -7.69 -1.16
C LEU A 220 -4.44 -6.80 -1.00
N ASN A 221 -3.92 -6.69 0.23
CA ASN A 221 -2.61 -6.09 0.51
C ASN A 221 -1.45 -7.06 0.15
N GLY A 222 -1.33 -7.44 -1.13
CA GLY A 222 -0.22 -8.24 -1.65
C GLY A 222 0.74 -7.40 -2.48
N ARG A 223 2.06 -7.63 -2.37
CA ARG A 223 3.07 -7.01 -3.25
C ARG A 223 3.47 -7.99 -4.34
N LEU A 224 3.27 -7.63 -5.60
CA LEU A 224 3.91 -8.26 -6.76
C LEU A 224 5.33 -7.71 -6.92
N LEU A 225 6.33 -8.58 -7.02
CA LEU A 225 7.72 -8.21 -7.36
C LEU A 225 8.19 -8.99 -8.58
N TYR A 226 8.64 -8.24 -9.60
CA TYR A 226 9.30 -8.78 -10.79
C TYR A 226 10.80 -8.95 -10.54
N SER A 227 11.35 -10.12 -10.86
CA SER A 227 12.80 -10.33 -10.89
C SER A 227 13.31 -10.35 -12.33
N GLY A 228 14.23 -9.43 -12.64
CA GLY A 228 15.06 -9.47 -13.83
C GLY A 228 16.51 -9.31 -13.38
N THR A 229 17.31 -10.36 -13.51
CA THR A 229 18.75 -10.29 -13.28
C THR A 229 19.48 -10.51 -14.59
N GLU A 230 20.17 -9.50 -15.09
CA GLU A 230 21.26 -9.71 -16.04
C GLU A 230 22.44 -8.82 -15.65
N ARG A 231 23.56 -9.47 -15.36
CA ARG A 231 24.83 -8.87 -14.94
C ARG A 231 25.93 -9.47 -15.80
N GLN A 232 26.45 -8.68 -16.76
CA GLN A 232 27.76 -8.69 -17.45
C GLN A 232 27.58 -8.15 -18.89
N VAL A 233 28.46 -7.39 -19.58
CA VAL A 233 29.76 -6.73 -19.38
C VAL A 233 29.99 -5.85 -20.64
N TRP A 234 30.39 -4.58 -20.42
CA TRP A 234 31.28 -3.70 -21.23
C TRP A 234 30.81 -2.88 -22.46
N GLU A 235 31.15 -1.57 -22.34
CA GLU A 235 31.74 -0.63 -23.31
C GLU A 235 31.34 -0.71 -24.79
N GLU A 236 30.60 0.29 -25.26
CA GLU A 236 31.04 1.31 -26.23
C GLU A 236 29.82 2.15 -26.64
N GLY A 237 29.97 3.48 -26.66
CA GLY A 237 28.87 4.40 -26.92
C GLY A 237 28.41 4.35 -28.36
N PHE A 238 27.09 4.36 -28.60
CA PHE A 238 26.49 4.98 -29.78
C PHE A 238 25.04 5.43 -29.51
N SER A 239 24.68 6.47 -30.24
CA SER A 239 23.50 7.32 -30.20
C SER A 239 22.19 6.63 -30.59
N LEU A 240 21.09 7.16 -30.06
CA LEU A 240 19.70 7.01 -30.52
C LEU A 240 19.58 7.15 -32.06
N GLU A 241 18.96 6.16 -32.70
CA GLU A 241 17.92 6.26 -33.75
C GLU A 241 17.63 4.87 -34.38
N PHE A 242 16.34 4.54 -34.55
CA PHE A 242 15.78 3.55 -35.52
C PHE A 242 16.04 2.04 -35.21
N ILE A 243 15.06 1.16 -34.98
CA ILE A 243 13.98 0.58 -35.83
C ILE A 243 13.18 -0.36 -34.85
N GLY A 244 11.86 -0.44 -34.73
CA GLY A 244 10.79 -0.34 -35.73
C GLY A 244 10.49 -1.71 -36.37
N GLU A 245 9.74 -2.60 -35.70
CA GLU A 245 9.28 -3.91 -36.23
C GLU A 245 10.39 -4.97 -36.48
N ASN A 246 10.72 -5.83 -35.49
CA ASN A 246 11.29 -7.16 -35.80
C ASN A 246 11.34 -8.22 -34.66
N LEU A 247 10.57 -8.09 -33.58
CA LEU A 247 10.58 -9.10 -32.50
C LEU A 247 9.58 -10.25 -32.71
N LEU A 248 8.55 -10.07 -33.56
CA LEU A 248 7.56 -11.12 -33.84
C LEU A 248 8.08 -12.18 -34.82
N THR A 249 8.99 -11.84 -35.74
CA THR A 249 9.41 -12.76 -36.82
C THR A 249 10.55 -13.72 -36.41
N GLN A 250 11.23 -13.47 -35.28
CA GLN A 250 12.26 -14.38 -34.73
C GLN A 250 11.71 -15.40 -33.73
N ALA A 251 10.58 -15.14 -33.08
CA ALA A 251 9.97 -16.07 -32.13
C ALA A 251 9.37 -17.31 -32.83
N GLU A 252 8.80 -17.14 -34.02
CA GLU A 252 8.15 -18.22 -34.77
C GLU A 252 9.14 -19.25 -35.37
N LYS A 253 10.43 -18.92 -35.48
CA LYS A 253 11.43 -19.82 -36.09
C LYS A 253 12.16 -20.73 -35.11
N ASN A 254 12.11 -20.47 -33.80
CA ASN A 254 13.02 -21.11 -32.85
C ASN A 254 12.38 -22.16 -31.92
N ASN A 255 11.10 -22.52 -32.09
CA ASN A 255 10.49 -23.69 -31.43
C ASN A 255 10.80 -23.85 -29.92
N PHE A 256 10.78 -22.73 -29.17
CA PHE A 256 10.96 -22.72 -27.72
C PHE A 256 9.60 -22.87 -27.02
N LEU A 257 9.07 -24.10 -26.97
CA LEU A 257 7.81 -24.41 -26.27
C LEU A 257 7.98 -24.80 -24.78
N HIS A 258 9.12 -24.49 -24.16
CA HIS A 258 9.35 -24.73 -22.72
C HIS A 258 10.21 -23.63 -22.09
N GLN A 259 9.84 -22.36 -22.25
CA GLN A 259 10.40 -21.30 -21.40
C GLN A 259 9.47 -21.08 -20.21
N SER A 260 10.00 -21.40 -19.03
CA SER A 260 9.50 -21.05 -17.70
C SER A 260 9.15 -19.56 -17.64
N ILE A 261 7.95 -19.26 -17.15
CA ILE A 261 7.53 -17.91 -16.77
C ILE A 261 8.56 -17.37 -15.77
N PRO A 262 9.11 -16.14 -15.94
CA PRO A 262 10.09 -15.60 -15.02
C PRO A 262 9.54 -15.50 -13.58
N ASN A 263 10.37 -15.91 -12.63
CA ASN A 263 10.10 -16.08 -11.20
C ASN A 263 9.25 -14.94 -10.60
N MET A 264 8.01 -15.27 -10.27
CA MET A 264 7.05 -14.38 -9.63
C MET A 264 7.02 -14.68 -8.13
N CYS A 265 7.60 -13.80 -7.33
CA CYS A 265 7.59 -13.90 -5.86
C CYS A 265 6.39 -13.11 -5.33
N VAL A 266 5.56 -13.73 -4.49
CA VAL A 266 4.45 -13.05 -3.82
C VAL A 266 4.51 -13.31 -2.32
N VAL A 267 4.51 -12.23 -1.52
CA VAL A 267 4.54 -12.30 -0.06
C VAL A 267 3.22 -11.81 0.54
N PRO A 268 2.21 -12.68 0.74
CA PRO A 268 1.04 -12.33 1.53
C PRO A 268 1.42 -12.16 3.01
N HIS A 269 1.09 -11.03 3.61
CA HIS A 269 1.15 -10.89 5.07
C HIS A 269 -0.05 -11.61 5.73
N LEU A 270 0.24 -12.73 6.38
CA LEU A 270 -0.71 -13.65 7.02
C LEU A 270 -0.89 -13.40 8.54
N GLY A 271 -0.64 -12.18 9.04
CA GLY A 271 -0.93 -11.83 10.43
C GLY A 271 -2.39 -12.16 10.81
N ARG A 272 -2.67 -12.40 12.11
CA ARG A 272 -3.98 -12.88 12.63
C ARG A 272 -5.16 -12.29 11.85
N PRO A 273 -5.75 -13.02 10.88
CA PRO A 273 -6.75 -12.45 10.02
C PRO A 273 -8.03 -12.23 10.82
N LEU A 274 -8.67 -11.06 10.63
CA LEU A 274 -10.11 -10.97 10.86
C LEU A 274 -10.76 -12.01 9.94
N GLU A 275 -11.52 -12.95 10.50
CA GLU A 275 -12.08 -14.12 9.80
C GLU A 275 -12.69 -13.78 8.42
N ARG A 276 -13.30 -12.60 8.30
CA ARG A 276 -13.97 -12.10 7.08
C ARG A 276 -13.09 -11.94 5.82
N HIS A 277 -11.76 -11.97 5.93
CA HIS A 277 -10.87 -11.86 4.76
C HIS A 277 -9.99 -13.10 4.53
N LEU A 278 -10.15 -14.14 5.34
CA LEU A 278 -9.30 -15.33 5.24
C LEU A 278 -9.52 -16.04 3.89
N ASP A 279 -10.76 -16.26 3.49
CA ASP A 279 -11.10 -16.96 2.25
C ASP A 279 -10.52 -16.27 1.00
N ALA A 280 -10.61 -14.94 0.93
CA ALA A 280 -10.05 -14.16 -0.18
C ALA A 280 -8.52 -14.27 -0.24
N LYS A 281 -7.84 -14.23 0.91
CA LYS A 281 -6.38 -14.42 0.98
C LYS A 281 -5.95 -15.82 0.58
N LEU A 282 -6.67 -16.86 1.02
CA LEU A 282 -6.39 -18.25 0.65
C LEU A 282 -6.63 -18.48 -0.85
N ALA A 283 -7.68 -17.89 -1.42
CA ALA A 283 -7.97 -17.96 -2.85
C ALA A 283 -6.87 -17.30 -3.70
N ALA A 284 -6.40 -16.12 -3.30
CA ALA A 284 -5.31 -15.42 -3.97
C ALA A 284 -4.00 -16.21 -3.91
N MET A 285 -3.67 -16.77 -2.74
CA MET A 285 -2.48 -17.61 -2.58
C MET A 285 -2.53 -18.85 -3.48
N ARG A 286 -3.67 -19.55 -3.56
CA ARG A 286 -3.84 -20.68 -4.49
C ARG A 286 -3.67 -20.26 -5.95
N LEU A 287 -4.20 -19.10 -6.33
CA LEU A 287 -4.05 -18.55 -7.67
C LEU A 287 -2.57 -18.27 -8.00
N TRP A 288 -1.83 -17.62 -7.11
CA TRP A 288 -0.42 -17.32 -7.37
C TRP A 288 0.44 -18.58 -7.47
N LEU A 289 0.22 -19.56 -6.59
CA LEU A 289 0.91 -20.85 -6.64
C LEU A 289 0.56 -21.61 -7.94
N SER A 290 -0.69 -21.55 -8.41
CA SER A 290 -1.08 -22.18 -9.68
C SER A 290 -0.50 -21.48 -10.91
N LEU A 291 -0.17 -20.19 -10.80
CA LEU A 291 0.55 -19.41 -11.80
C LEU A 291 2.08 -19.63 -11.77
N GLY A 292 2.58 -20.50 -10.89
CA GLY A 292 3.99 -20.87 -10.81
C GLY A 292 4.82 -20.06 -9.81
N ALA A 293 4.19 -19.28 -8.92
CA ALA A 293 4.90 -18.66 -7.81
C ALA A 293 5.55 -19.75 -6.93
N SER A 294 6.83 -19.60 -6.62
CA SER A 294 7.55 -20.56 -5.78
C SER A 294 7.24 -20.30 -4.29
N PRO A 295 6.76 -21.29 -3.52
CA PRO A 295 6.51 -21.10 -2.10
C PRO A 295 7.80 -21.06 -1.25
N ASN A 296 8.95 -21.33 -1.87
CA ASN A 296 10.28 -21.33 -1.23
C ASN A 296 11.15 -20.15 -1.66
N GLU A 297 10.67 -19.31 -2.57
CA GLU A 297 11.42 -18.12 -2.95
C GLU A 297 11.45 -17.14 -1.80
N ASP A 298 12.66 -16.65 -1.52
CA ASP A 298 12.87 -15.57 -0.59
C ASP A 298 12.46 -14.25 -1.24
N ASP A 299 12.29 -13.18 -0.45
CA ASP A 299 12.10 -11.88 -1.08
C ASP A 299 13.30 -11.54 -1.98
N ALA A 300 13.02 -11.00 -3.17
CA ALA A 300 14.04 -10.72 -4.19
C ALA A 300 15.12 -9.70 -3.73
N ARG A 301 15.02 -9.17 -2.52
CA ARG A 301 15.96 -8.19 -1.96
C ARG A 301 17.13 -8.87 -1.27
N GLY A 302 17.07 -10.20 -1.05
CA GLY A 302 18.06 -10.92 -0.27
C GLY A 302 18.15 -10.38 1.15
N ASP A 303 17.02 -9.90 1.68
CA ASP A 303 16.96 -9.42 3.06
C ASP A 303 17.16 -10.63 3.98
N PRO A 304 18.27 -10.71 4.76
CA PRO A 304 18.50 -11.83 5.67
C PRO A 304 17.41 -11.95 6.75
N PHE A 305 16.52 -10.95 6.86
CA PHE A 305 15.40 -10.92 7.78
C PHE A 305 14.05 -11.29 7.15
N SER A 306 14.01 -11.65 5.86
CA SER A 306 12.78 -12.11 5.25
C SER A 306 12.33 -13.45 5.82
N ILE A 307 11.05 -13.52 6.19
CA ILE A 307 10.46 -14.72 6.81
C ILE A 307 9.83 -15.55 5.70
N PRO A 308 10.24 -16.82 5.52
CA PRO A 308 9.63 -17.71 4.52
C PRO A 308 8.11 -17.79 4.66
N LEU A 309 7.38 -17.90 3.55
CA LEU A 309 5.91 -17.92 3.55
C LEU A 309 5.32 -18.97 4.49
N LEU A 310 5.91 -20.16 4.52
CA LEU A 310 5.48 -21.22 5.42
C LEU A 310 5.62 -20.80 6.90
N MET A 311 6.70 -20.10 7.25
CA MET A 311 6.90 -19.58 8.61
C MET A 311 5.87 -18.50 8.96
N GLU A 312 5.52 -17.63 8.01
CA GLU A 312 4.45 -16.64 8.19
C GLU A 312 3.09 -17.31 8.43
N ALA A 313 2.75 -18.35 7.65
CA ALA A 313 1.49 -19.09 7.82
C ALA A 313 1.41 -19.79 9.19
N VAL A 314 2.50 -20.41 9.64
CA VAL A 314 2.61 -21.02 10.97
C VAL A 314 2.45 -19.96 12.06
N ARG A 315 3.20 -18.84 11.97
CA ARG A 315 3.11 -17.72 12.93
C ARG A 315 1.70 -17.12 13.00
N GLY A 316 1.04 -17.03 11.85
CA GLY A 316 -0.32 -16.56 11.70
C GLY A 316 -1.39 -17.48 12.27
N ASN A 317 -1.00 -18.68 12.75
CA ASN A 317 -1.91 -19.69 13.30
C ASN A 317 -2.98 -20.11 12.27
N CYS A 318 -2.59 -20.27 11.00
CA CYS A 318 -3.49 -20.59 9.89
C CYS A 318 -3.11 -21.93 9.23
N PRO A 319 -3.62 -23.07 9.73
CA PRO A 319 -3.41 -24.40 9.15
C PRO A 319 -3.79 -24.51 7.68
N GLU A 320 -4.83 -23.79 7.24
CA GLU A 320 -5.29 -23.80 5.85
C GLU A 320 -4.24 -23.21 4.92
N ALA A 321 -3.55 -22.14 5.35
CA ALA A 321 -2.43 -21.57 4.60
C ALA A 321 -1.20 -22.47 4.63
N VAL A 322 -0.92 -23.11 5.77
CA VAL A 322 0.17 -24.10 5.92
C VAL A 322 -0.04 -25.27 4.95
N GLU A 323 -1.25 -25.82 4.89
CA GLU A 323 -1.59 -26.91 3.98
C GLU A 323 -1.43 -26.51 2.52
N ILE A 324 -1.94 -25.33 2.11
CA ILE A 324 -1.79 -24.81 0.74
C ILE A 324 -0.32 -24.69 0.33
N LEU A 325 0.51 -24.14 1.20
CA LEU A 325 1.93 -23.93 0.91
C LEU A 325 2.68 -25.27 0.83
N LEU A 326 2.41 -26.20 1.76
CA LEU A 326 3.02 -27.54 1.73
C LEU A 326 2.59 -28.35 0.51
N ASP A 327 1.30 -28.30 0.14
CA ASP A 327 0.78 -28.92 -1.10
C ASP A 327 1.46 -28.36 -2.35
N ALA A 328 1.81 -27.08 -2.35
CA ALA A 328 2.54 -26.43 -3.43
C ALA A 328 4.08 -26.68 -3.41
N GLY A 329 4.57 -27.48 -2.46
CA GLY A 329 5.98 -27.85 -2.36
C GLY A 329 6.83 -26.94 -1.47
N ALA A 330 6.22 -26.18 -0.55
CA ALA A 330 6.97 -25.49 0.50
C ALA A 330 7.79 -26.49 1.33
N SER A 331 9.05 -26.16 1.60
CA SER A 331 9.92 -27.02 2.40
C SER A 331 9.55 -26.95 3.88
N PRO A 332 9.14 -28.07 4.52
CA PRO A 332 8.83 -28.09 5.95
C PRO A 332 10.06 -27.90 6.84
N HIS A 333 11.27 -28.02 6.26
CA HIS A 333 12.55 -27.83 6.94
C HIS A 333 13.14 -26.44 6.71
N VAL A 334 12.37 -25.49 6.17
CA VAL A 334 12.85 -24.12 6.00
C VAL A 334 13.30 -23.55 7.35
N SER A 335 14.41 -22.82 7.35
CA SER A 335 14.97 -22.24 8.58
C SER A 335 15.12 -20.74 8.42
N TYR A 336 14.71 -19.99 9.43
CA TYR A 336 14.82 -18.54 9.47
C TYR A 336 15.66 -18.11 10.66
N THR A 337 16.73 -17.35 10.43
CA THR A 337 17.61 -16.87 11.51
C THR A 337 17.28 -15.42 11.84
N THR A 338 16.81 -15.17 13.05
CA THR A 338 16.47 -13.82 13.52
C THR A 338 17.32 -13.41 14.71
N LYS A 339 17.55 -12.10 14.86
CA LYS A 339 18.27 -11.54 15.99
C LYS A 339 17.27 -11.22 17.10
N VAL A 340 17.32 -11.99 18.18
CA VAL A 340 16.51 -11.74 19.37
C VAL A 340 17.32 -10.85 20.32
N TYR A 341 16.77 -9.70 20.69
CA TYR A 341 17.38 -8.81 21.68
C TYR A 341 17.77 -9.61 22.93
N GLN A 342 19.02 -9.45 23.39
CA GLN A 342 19.64 -10.15 24.51
C GLN A 342 20.03 -11.64 24.31
N LYS A 343 19.49 -12.36 23.32
CA LYS A 343 19.80 -13.79 23.09
C LYS A 343 20.68 -14.09 21.87
N GLY A 344 21.01 -13.06 21.08
CA GLY A 344 21.81 -13.23 19.86
C GLY A 344 20.96 -13.74 18.69
N TYR A 345 21.57 -14.50 17.79
CA TYR A 345 20.87 -15.09 16.64
C TYR A 345 20.20 -16.40 17.04
N VAL A 346 18.92 -16.54 16.70
CA VAL A 346 18.13 -17.75 16.91
C VAL A 346 17.61 -18.23 15.56
N THR A 347 17.87 -19.49 15.25
CA THR A 347 17.30 -20.17 14.09
C THR A 347 15.97 -20.79 14.47
N LEU A 348 14.90 -20.37 13.79
CA LEU A 348 13.56 -20.91 13.95
C LEU A 348 13.22 -21.83 12.78
N THR A 349 12.54 -22.94 13.07
CA THR A 349 11.95 -23.85 12.10
C THR A 349 10.42 -23.81 12.20
N PRO A 350 9.67 -24.27 11.18
CA PRO A 350 8.21 -24.36 11.25
C PRO A 350 7.74 -25.13 12.48
N VAL A 351 8.40 -26.24 12.83
CA VAL A 351 8.09 -27.04 14.03
C VAL A 351 8.30 -26.23 15.32
N ALA A 352 9.44 -25.54 15.46
CA ALA A 352 9.73 -24.73 16.65
C ALA A 352 8.76 -23.54 16.81
N LEU A 353 8.25 -23.01 15.70
CA LEU A 353 7.28 -21.92 15.69
C LEU A 353 5.85 -22.43 15.98
N ALA A 354 5.50 -23.61 15.46
CA ALA A 354 4.19 -24.25 15.69
C ALA A 354 3.94 -24.54 17.18
N GLU A 355 4.98 -24.87 17.95
CA GLU A 355 4.86 -25.07 19.41
C GLU A 355 4.38 -23.82 20.18
N GLN A 356 4.41 -22.64 19.55
CA GLN A 356 4.08 -21.36 20.18
C GLN A 356 2.69 -20.84 19.80
N VAL A 357 1.93 -21.55 18.95
CA VAL A 357 0.63 -21.09 18.46
C VAL A 357 -0.53 -21.94 19.01
N GLU A 358 -1.74 -21.42 18.91
CA GLU A 358 -2.92 -22.01 19.54
C GLU A 358 -3.37 -23.31 18.84
N ARG A 359 -3.36 -23.35 17.50
CA ARG A 359 -3.71 -24.54 16.69
C ARG A 359 -2.49 -25.44 16.44
N LYS A 360 -1.60 -25.56 17.44
CA LYS A 360 -0.31 -26.27 17.28
C LYS A 360 -0.46 -27.73 16.84
N ASP A 361 -1.41 -28.48 17.39
CA ASP A 361 -1.52 -29.92 17.11
C ASP A 361 -1.90 -30.16 15.65
N GLU A 362 -2.74 -29.30 15.08
CA GLU A 362 -3.15 -29.32 13.67
C GLU A 362 -1.99 -28.95 12.75
N ILE A 363 -1.25 -27.88 13.08
CA ILE A 363 -0.09 -27.45 12.30
C ILE A 363 1.04 -28.47 12.38
N LEU A 364 1.33 -29.04 13.56
CA LEU A 364 2.34 -30.09 13.72
C LEU A 364 1.95 -31.37 12.96
N ALA A 365 0.66 -31.73 12.94
CA ALA A 365 0.18 -32.85 12.13
C ALA A 365 0.37 -32.60 10.63
N LEU A 366 0.08 -31.39 10.13
CA LEU A 366 0.35 -31.00 8.76
C LEU A 366 1.85 -31.06 8.45
N LEU A 367 2.69 -30.43 9.26
CA LEU A 367 4.15 -30.46 9.07
C LEU A 367 4.70 -31.89 9.05
N ALA A 368 4.29 -32.75 9.99
CA ALA A 368 4.69 -34.15 10.02
C ALA A 368 4.23 -34.93 8.78
N ARG A 369 3.03 -34.63 8.24
CA ARG A 369 2.52 -35.24 6.99
C ARG A 369 3.44 -34.99 5.79
N PHE A 370 4.14 -33.85 5.78
CA PHE A 370 5.10 -33.50 4.73
C PHE A 370 6.56 -33.77 5.12
N GLY A 371 6.80 -34.45 6.24
CA GLY A 371 8.12 -34.95 6.64
C GLY A 371 8.96 -34.01 7.50
N ALA A 372 8.36 -33.01 8.14
CA ALA A 372 9.04 -32.05 9.03
C ALA A 372 9.80 -32.66 10.21
#